data_AF-A0A497NI65-F1
#
_entry.id   AF-A0A497NI65-F1
#
_cell.length_a   1.000
_cell.length_b   1.000
_cell.length_c   1.000
_cell.angle_alpha   90.00
_cell.angle_beta   90.00
_cell.angle_gamma   90.00
#
_symmetry.space_group_name_H-M   'P 1'
#
loop_
_entity.id
_entity.type
_entity.pdbx_description
1 polymer ?
#
loop_
_entity_poly.entity_id
_entity_poly.type
_entity_poly.pdbx_seq_one_letter_code
_entity_poly.pdbx_strand_id
1 'polypeptide(L)'
;MARLPKAFYLVTGLATMTFLASTLIQPFFSLYVADKGASPIELGLIISLMSYTTLAIRLPLGLTTSRIGIWWVVPLALIGQSSSYILYSLVSNPAYFYPIRIFHAISLALLNPTLMSLASTISPEGRKGEAFGIYLTSVGIAMMGGPLNL
;
A
#
# COMPACT_ATOMS: atom_id res chain seq x y z
N MET A 1 14.91 -24.13 -18.97
CA MET A 1 14.45 -23.43 -17.75
C MET A 1 13.07 -22.84 -17.99
N ALA A 2 12.09 -23.11 -17.13
CA ALA A 2 10.73 -22.58 -17.28
C ALA A 2 10.72 -21.06 -17.04
N ARG A 3 10.08 -20.28 -17.93
CA ARG A 3 9.95 -18.81 -17.82
C ARG A 3 9.04 -18.44 -16.64
N LEU A 4 9.20 -17.22 -16.10
CA LEU A 4 8.26 -16.68 -15.11
C LEU A 4 6.88 -16.50 -15.78
N PRO A 5 5.79 -16.85 -15.09
CA PRO A 5 4.46 -16.78 -15.68
C PRO A 5 4.03 -15.33 -15.91
N LYS A 6 3.15 -15.08 -16.89
CA LYS A 6 2.60 -13.74 -17.15
C LYS A 6 1.95 -13.12 -15.90
N ALA A 7 1.30 -13.94 -15.07
CA ALA A 7 0.71 -13.52 -13.80
C ALA A 7 1.73 -12.89 -12.84
N PHE A 8 2.99 -13.34 -12.85
CA PHE A 8 4.05 -12.77 -12.03
C PHE A 8 4.35 -11.32 -12.39
N TYR A 9 4.46 -11.03 -13.69
CA TYR A 9 4.71 -9.67 -14.17
C TYR A 9 3.52 -8.75 -13.91
N LEU A 10 2.28 -9.27 -13.97
CA LEU A 10 1.08 -8.50 -13.61
C LEU A 10 1.06 -8.13 -12.12
N VAL A 11 1.33 -9.09 -11.22
CA VAL A 11 1.38 -8.83 -9.77
C VAL A 11 2.51 -7.87 -9.41
N THR A 12 3.69 -8.06 -10.00
CA THR A 12 4.84 -7.17 -9.79
C THR A 12 4.56 -5.76 -10.31
N GLY A 13 3.99 -5.63 -11.52
CA GLY A 13 3.62 -4.33 -12.08
C GLY A 13 2.57 -3.61 -11.23
N LEU A 14 1.56 -4.34 -10.74
CA LEU A 14 0.57 -3.79 -9.82
C LEU A 14 1.21 -3.28 -8.53
N ALA A 15 2.12 -4.04 -7.91
CA ALA A 15 2.85 -3.62 -6.73
C ALA A 15 3.68 -2.35 -7.01
N THR A 16 4.43 -2.32 -8.11
CA THR A 16 5.20 -1.14 -8.52
C THR A 16 4.31 0.10 -8.65
N MET A 17 3.13 -0.01 -9.27
CA MET A 17 2.20 1.11 -9.42
C MET A 17 1.66 1.59 -8.06
N THR A 18 1.29 0.70 -7.14
CA THR A 18 0.78 1.11 -5.83
C THR A 18 1.85 1.70 -4.93
N PHE A 19 3.08 1.18 -4.96
CA PHE A 19 4.20 1.78 -4.26
C PHE A 19 4.53 3.17 -4.83
N LEU A 20 4.56 3.31 -6.16
CA LEU A 20 4.82 4.60 -6.82
C LEU A 20 3.75 5.64 -6.48
N ALA A 21 2.46 5.27 -6.57
CA ALA A 21 1.37 6.16 -6.18
C ALA A 21 1.48 6.59 -4.71
N SER A 22 1.82 5.65 -3.82
CA SER A 22 1.97 5.94 -2.40
C SER A 22 3.13 6.90 -2.13
N THR A 23 4.29 6.70 -2.77
CA THR A 23 5.46 7.57 -2.58
C THR A 23 5.30 8.95 -3.19
N LEU A 24 4.55 9.06 -4.29
CA LEU A 24 4.17 10.36 -4.86
C LEU A 24 3.20 11.10 -3.96
N ILE A 25 2.15 10.45 -3.46
CA ILE A 25 1.06 11.14 -2.73
C ILE A 25 1.44 11.51 -1.29
N GLN A 26 2.23 10.68 -0.61
CA GLN A 26 2.53 10.86 0.82
C GLN A 26 3.07 12.24 1.22
N PRO A 27 4.03 12.87 0.50
CA PRO A 27 4.51 14.21 0.85
C PRO A 27 3.43 15.29 0.63
N PHE A 28 2.68 15.23 -0.48
CA PHE A 28 1.59 16.17 -0.74
C PHE A 28 0.44 16.02 0.24
N PHE A 29 0.17 14.81 0.73
CA PHE A 29 -0.86 14.56 1.74
C PHE A 29 -0.61 15.38 3.01
N SER A 30 0.63 15.41 3.51
CA SER A 30 0.97 16.20 4.70
C SER A 30 0.73 17.70 4.49
N LEU A 31 1.12 18.22 3.32
CA LEU A 31 0.88 19.63 2.96
C LEU A 31 -0.61 19.93 2.80
N TYR A 32 -1.35 19.02 2.16
CA TYR A 32 -2.80 19.17 1.93
C TYR A 32 -3.58 19.19 3.25
N VAL A 33 -3.27 18.30 4.19
CA VAL A 33 -3.94 18.30 5.50
C VAL A 33 -3.61 19.56 6.31
N ALA A 34 -2.38 20.07 6.20
CA ALA A 34 -1.99 21.34 6.82
C ALA A 34 -2.76 22.53 6.24
N ASP A 35 -2.89 22.57 4.90
CA ASP A 35 -3.67 23.59 4.18
C ASP A 35 -5.16 23.58 4.58
N LYS A 36 -5.71 22.40 4.92
CA LYS A 36 -7.06 22.26 5.49
C LYS A 36 -7.18 22.71 6.95
N GLY A 37 -6.15 23.32 7.53
CA GLY A 37 -6.17 23.93 8.85
C GLY A 37 -5.81 22.99 10.00
N ALA A 38 -5.22 21.82 9.71
CA ALA A 38 -4.73 20.94 10.77
C ALA A 38 -3.51 21.56 11.47
N SER A 39 -3.54 21.59 12.80
CA SER A 39 -2.39 21.98 13.60
C SER A 39 -1.21 21.00 13.45
N PRO A 40 0.03 21.40 13.79
CA PRO A 40 1.18 20.51 13.74
C PRO A 40 1.01 19.23 14.58
N ILE A 41 0.29 19.31 15.71
CA ILE A 41 0.00 18.16 16.57
C ILE A 41 -0.97 17.20 15.86
N GLU A 42 -2.05 17.73 15.28
CA GLU A 42 -3.02 16.91 14.53
C GLU A 42 -2.38 16.21 13.33
N LEU A 43 -1.53 16.92 12.59
CA LEU A 43 -0.75 16.33 11.50
C LEU A 43 0.14 15.19 11.99
N GLY A 44 0.87 15.40 13.09
CA GLY A 44 1.69 14.38 13.71
C GLY A 44 0.89 13.12 14.09
N LEU A 45 -0.30 13.32 14.68
CA LEU A 45 -1.20 12.23 15.05
C LEU A 45 -1.75 11.49 13.82
N ILE A 46 -2.22 12.22 12.80
CA ILE A 46 -2.74 11.64 11.56
C ILE A 46 -1.64 10.83 10.86
N ILE A 47 -0.42 11.33 10.76
CA ILE A 47 0.67 10.59 10.12
C ILE A 47 1.03 9.33 10.94
N SER A 48 1.08 9.46 12.27
CA SER A 48 1.41 8.36 13.19
C SER A 48 0.37 7.25 13.21
N LEU A 49 -0.91 7.58 12.98
CA LEU A 49 -2.00 6.60 12.89
C LEU A 49 -1.71 5.53 11.86
N MET A 50 -1.00 5.83 10.77
CA MET A 50 -0.65 4.80 9.79
C MET A 50 0.15 3.67 10.42
N SER A 51 1.23 4.02 11.13
CA SER A 51 2.13 3.06 11.76
C SER A 51 1.40 2.29 12.86
N TYR A 52 0.65 3.00 13.70
CA TYR A 52 -0.12 2.40 14.78
C TYR A 52 -1.18 1.43 14.26
N THR A 53 -2.01 1.85 13.30
CA THR A 53 -3.05 1.00 12.70
C THR A 53 -2.42 -0.20 12.00
N THR A 54 -1.35 0.00 11.22
CA THR A 54 -0.65 -1.12 10.57
C THR A 54 -0.14 -2.12 11.60
N LEU A 55 0.45 -1.66 12.71
CA LEU A 55 0.93 -2.52 13.78
C LEU A 55 -0.21 -3.27 14.48
N ALA A 56 -1.28 -2.55 14.85
CA ALA A 56 -2.43 -3.12 15.54
C ALA A 56 -3.14 -4.20 14.70
N ILE A 57 -3.18 -3.99 13.38
CA ILE A 57 -3.93 -4.84 12.46
C ILE A 57 -3.10 -6.00 11.90
N ARG A 58 -1.76 -5.97 12.02
CA ARG A 58 -0.88 -7.07 11.57
C ARG A 58 -1.27 -8.45 12.13
N LEU A 59 -1.61 -8.53 13.42
CA LEU A 59 -1.97 -9.78 14.08
C LEU A 59 -3.34 -10.33 13.60
N PRO A 60 -4.44 -9.56 13.61
CA PRO A 60 -5.73 -10.00 13.06
C PRO A 60 -5.68 -10.38 11.58
N LEU A 61 -4.89 -9.66 10.78
CA LEU A 61 -4.87 -9.87 9.33
C LEU A 61 -4.28 -11.20 8.92
N GLY A 62 -3.23 -11.69 9.61
CA GLY A 62 -2.67 -13.01 9.33
C GLY A 62 -3.69 -14.15 9.49
N LEU A 63 -4.66 -13.98 10.40
CA LEU A 63 -5.74 -14.93 10.62
C LEU A 63 -6.91 -14.75 9.64
N THR A 64 -7.09 -13.54 9.10
CA THR A 64 -8.22 -13.22 8.22
C THR A 64 -7.90 -13.58 6.77
N THR A 65 -6.71 -13.26 6.27
CA THR A 65 -6.29 -13.57 4.89
C THR A 65 -6.23 -15.07 4.60
N SER A 66 -6.00 -15.90 5.62
CA SER A 66 -6.04 -17.36 5.51
C SER A 66 -7.45 -17.93 5.27
N ARG A 67 -8.51 -17.18 5.60
CA ARG A 67 -9.92 -17.62 5.45
C ARG A 67 -10.58 -17.13 4.15
N ILE A 68 -10.32 -15.88 3.75
CA ILE A 68 -10.95 -15.24 2.56
C ILE A 68 -10.24 -15.58 1.25
N GLY A 69 -9.00 -16.07 1.32
CA GLY A 69 -8.20 -16.38 0.14
C GLY A 69 -7.53 -15.14 -0.45
N ILE A 70 -6.28 -15.32 -0.84
CA ILE A 70 -5.38 -14.25 -1.28
C ILE A 70 -5.90 -13.50 -2.53
N TRP A 71 -6.65 -14.18 -3.40
CA TRP A 71 -7.17 -13.65 -4.66
C TRP A 71 -8.27 -12.60 -4.48
N TRP A 72 -9.05 -12.67 -3.39
CA TRP A 72 -10.09 -11.68 -3.08
C TRP A 72 -9.55 -10.47 -2.30
N VAL A 73 -8.47 -10.67 -1.54
CA VAL A 73 -7.87 -9.62 -0.72
C VAL A 73 -7.28 -8.50 -1.60
N VAL A 74 -6.62 -8.84 -2.71
CA VAL A 74 -6.00 -7.84 -3.61
C VAL A 74 -7.00 -6.80 -4.14
N PRO A 75 -8.09 -7.19 -4.85
CA PRO A 75 -9.01 -6.20 -5.39
C PRO A 75 -9.71 -5.39 -4.30
N LEU A 76 -10.07 -6.00 -3.16
CA LEU A 76 -10.69 -5.29 -2.05
C LEU A 76 -9.75 -4.24 -1.44
N ALA A 77 -8.49 -4.61 -1.22
CA ALA A 77 -7.50 -3.71 -0.65
C ALA A 77 -7.09 -2.60 -1.63
N LEU A 78 -7.05 -2.89 -2.93
CA LEU A 78 -6.87 -1.87 -3.98
C LEU A 78 -8.02 -0.86 -3.99
N ILE A 79 -9.27 -1.34 -3.98
CA ILE A 79 -10.45 -0.47 -3.92
C ILE A 79 -10.39 0.38 -2.65
N GLY A 80 -10.05 -0.21 -1.51
CA GLY A 80 -9.90 0.54 -0.25
C GLY A 80 -8.82 1.62 -0.32
N GLN A 81 -7.67 1.32 -0.92
CA GLN A 81 -6.60 2.29 -1.12
C GLN A 81 -7.03 3.42 -2.06
N SER A 82 -7.57 3.10 -3.24
CA SER A 82 -8.03 4.11 -4.21
C SER A 82 -9.16 4.98 -3.65
N SER A 83 -10.11 4.36 -2.95
CA SER A 83 -11.21 5.08 -2.30
C SER A 83 -10.71 6.04 -1.22
N SER A 84 -9.64 5.67 -0.49
CA SER A 84 -9.04 6.55 0.51
C SER A 84 -8.51 7.85 -0.10
N TYR A 85 -7.86 7.77 -1.27
CA TYR A 85 -7.38 8.97 -1.97
C TYR A 85 -8.54 9.86 -2.43
N ILE A 86 -9.63 9.27 -2.91
CA ILE A 86 -10.85 10.03 -3.26
C ILE A 86 -11.44 10.68 -2.00
N LEU A 87 -11.57 9.94 -0.90
CA LEU A 87 -12.12 10.44 0.35
C LEU A 87 -11.32 11.62 0.92
N TYR A 88 -9.98 11.61 0.79
CA TYR A 88 -9.16 12.77 1.18
C TYR A 88 -9.52 14.04 0.41
N SER A 89 -9.90 13.92 -0.87
CA SER A 89 -10.29 15.08 -1.69
C SER A 89 -11.66 15.67 -1.33
N LEU A 90 -12.53 14.88 -0.70
CA LEU A 90 -13.91 15.27 -0.38
C LEU A 90 -14.06 15.97 0.96
N VAL A 91 -13.06 15.86 1.84
CA VAL A 91 -13.13 16.39 3.20
C VAL A 91 -12.35 17.70 3.33
N SER A 92 -12.94 18.65 4.05
CA SER A 92 -12.30 19.94 4.35
C SER A 92 -11.99 20.14 5.84
N ASN A 93 -12.61 19.36 6.73
CA ASN A 93 -12.35 19.45 8.17
C ASN A 93 -11.25 18.43 8.57
N PRO A 94 -10.18 18.88 9.27
CA PRO A 94 -9.09 18.05 9.79
C PRO A 94 -9.52 16.76 10.50
N ALA A 95 -10.64 16.80 11.23
CA ALA A 95 -11.14 15.67 12.01
C ALA A 95 -11.48 14.44 11.15
N TYR A 96 -11.91 14.63 9.89
CA TYR A 96 -12.26 13.50 9.02
C TYR A 96 -11.04 12.77 8.44
N PHE A 97 -9.84 13.36 8.48
CA PHE A 97 -8.65 12.66 8.01
C PHE A 97 -8.29 11.48 8.92
N TYR A 98 -8.60 11.52 10.21
CA TYR A 98 -8.34 10.44 11.15
C TYR A 98 -8.98 9.10 10.74
N PRO A 99 -10.32 8.99 10.59
CA PRO A 99 -10.95 7.74 10.19
C PRO A 99 -10.54 7.30 8.77
N ILE A 100 -10.40 8.24 7.82
CA ILE A 100 -9.95 7.90 6.45
C ILE A 100 -8.52 7.36 6.49
N ARG A 101 -7.66 7.90 7.36
CA ARG A 101 -6.28 7.45 7.53
C ARG A 101 -6.17 6.05 8.10
N ILE A 102 -7.01 5.73 9.08
CA ILE A 102 -7.12 4.37 9.62
C ILE A 102 -7.53 3.43 8.49
N PHE A 103 -8.63 3.72 7.77
CA PHE A 103 -9.12 2.92 6.65
C PHE A 103 -8.05 2.68 5.55
N HIS A 104 -7.34 3.74 5.17
CA HIS A 104 -6.23 3.66 4.22
C HIS A 104 -5.11 2.75 4.73
N ALA A 105 -4.74 2.86 6.01
CA ALA A 105 -3.71 2.04 6.62
C ALA A 105 -4.11 0.55 6.67
N ILE A 106 -5.38 0.21 6.92
CA ILE A 106 -5.89 -1.17 6.82
C ILE A 106 -5.68 -1.72 5.41
N SER A 107 -6.07 -0.93 4.40
CA SER A 107 -5.98 -1.30 2.99
C SER A 107 -4.52 -1.57 2.58
N LEU A 108 -3.60 -0.69 2.97
CA LEU A 108 -2.16 -0.88 2.75
C LEU A 108 -1.59 -2.09 3.48
N ALA A 109 -1.98 -2.29 4.74
CA ALA A 109 -1.54 -3.42 5.56
C ALA A 109 -2.02 -4.77 4.99
N LEU A 110 -3.13 -4.78 4.26
CA LEU A 110 -3.61 -5.94 3.50
C LEU A 110 -2.86 -6.10 2.17
N LEU A 111 -2.76 -5.03 1.38
CA LEU A 111 -2.36 -5.11 -0.02
C LEU A 111 -0.88 -5.51 -0.19
N ASN A 112 0.03 -4.81 0.50
CA ASN A 112 1.47 -4.99 0.31
C ASN A 112 1.97 -6.42 0.61
N PRO A 113 1.64 -7.04 1.76
CA PRO A 113 2.05 -8.42 2.03
C PRO A 113 1.34 -9.42 1.11
N THR A 114 0.10 -9.15 0.70
CA THR A 114 -0.67 -10.00 -0.22
C THR A 114 -0.04 -10.04 -1.60
N LEU A 115 0.38 -8.89 -2.16
CA LEU A 115 1.08 -8.83 -3.46
C LEU A 115 2.42 -9.55 -3.41
N MET A 116 3.19 -9.36 -2.33
CA MET A 116 4.46 -10.06 -2.13
C MET A 116 4.26 -11.58 -2.02
N SER A 117 3.26 -12.03 -1.27
CA SER A 117 2.93 -13.45 -1.14
C SER A 117 2.46 -14.04 -2.46
N LEU A 118 1.62 -13.33 -3.23
CA LEU A 118 1.19 -13.77 -4.57
C LEU A 118 2.39 -13.93 -5.51
N ALA A 119 3.28 -12.92 -5.55
CA ALA A 119 4.49 -12.97 -6.35
C ALA A 119 5.35 -14.20 -6.01
N SER A 120 5.45 -14.55 -4.73
CA SER A 120 6.16 -15.76 -4.29
C SER A 120 5.44 -17.06 -4.68
N THR A 121 4.12 -17.14 -4.47
CA THR A 121 3.32 -18.34 -4.71
C THR A 121 3.24 -18.72 -6.19
N ILE A 122 3.13 -17.73 -7.09
CA ILE A 122 3.06 -17.98 -8.54
C ILE A 122 4.44 -18.26 -9.16
N SER A 123 5.51 -18.05 -8.41
CA SER A 123 6.87 -18.25 -8.92
C SER A 123 7.25 -19.74 -8.94
N PRO A 124 7.84 -20.25 -10.04
CA PRO A 124 8.28 -21.64 -10.13
C PRO A 124 9.28 -22.02 -9.03
N GLU A 125 9.24 -23.27 -8.58
CA GLU A 125 10.27 -23.83 -7.71
C GLU A 125 11.66 -23.69 -8.35
N GLY A 126 12.66 -23.35 -7.54
CA GLY A 126 14.03 -23.06 -8.01
C GLY A 126 14.27 -21.66 -8.59
N ARG A 127 13.22 -20.83 -8.81
CA ARG A 127 13.36 -19.43 -9.27
C ARG A 127 12.78 -18.39 -8.32
N LYS A 128 12.36 -18.80 -7.12
CA LYS A 128 11.82 -17.89 -6.10
C LYS A 128 12.78 -16.75 -5.75
N GLY A 129 14.10 -17.00 -5.70
CA GLY A 129 15.10 -15.97 -5.45
C GLY A 129 15.17 -14.91 -6.55
N GLU A 130 15.14 -15.33 -7.81
CA GLU A 130 15.10 -14.42 -8.97
C GLU A 130 13.80 -13.60 -8.97
N ALA A 131 12.66 -14.26 -8.74
CA ALA A 131 11.37 -13.60 -8.68
C ALA A 131 11.29 -12.56 -7.54
N PHE A 132 11.78 -12.90 -6.34
CA PHE A 132 11.89 -11.95 -5.24
C PHE A 132 12.83 -10.78 -5.59
N GLY A 133 13.96 -11.06 -6.25
CA GLY A 133 14.89 -10.03 -6.71
C GLY A 133 14.23 -9.04 -7.67
N ILE A 134 13.51 -9.54 -8.69
CA ILE A 134 12.75 -8.71 -9.63
C ILE A 134 11.69 -7.89 -8.88
N TYR A 135 10.89 -8.53 -8.04
CA TYR A 135 9.83 -7.87 -7.29
C TYR A 135 10.36 -6.72 -6.42
N LEU A 136 11.38 -6.99 -5.60
CA LEU A 136 11.98 -6.00 -4.71
C LEU A 136 12.66 -4.87 -5.50
N THR A 137 13.31 -5.18 -6.63
CA THR A 137 13.91 -4.17 -7.50
C THR A 137 12.84 -3.27 -8.09
N SER A 138 11.75 -3.83 -8.62
CA SER A 138 10.66 -3.05 -9.19
C SER A 138 9.96 -2.17 -8.15
N VAL A 139 9.75 -2.67 -6.92
CA VAL A 139 9.24 -1.86 -5.81
C VAL A 139 10.25 -0.78 -5.38
N GLY A 140 11.53 -1.11 -5.29
CA GLY A 140 12.59 -0.17 -4.95
C GLY A 140 12.68 0.99 -5.93
N ILE A 141 12.63 0.72 -7.24
CA ILE A 141 12.59 1.75 -8.28
C ILE A 141 11.37 2.67 -8.12
N ALA A 142 10.18 2.10 -7.84
CA ALA A 142 8.98 2.90 -7.58
C ALA A 142 9.12 3.80 -6.35
N MET A 143 9.77 3.32 -5.30
CA MET A 143 10.00 4.10 -4.09
C MET A 143 11.01 5.24 -4.30
N MET A 144 12.05 5.01 -5.13
CA MET A 144 13.01 6.04 -5.53
C MET A 144 12.40 7.07 -6.50
N GLY A 145 11.48 6.61 -7.38
CA GLY A 145 10.81 7.45 -8.37
C GLY A 145 9.81 8.45 -7.81
N GLY A 146 9.24 8.19 -6.63
CA GLY A 146 8.19 9.04 -6.04
C GLY A 146 8.63 10.46 -5.65
N PRO A 147 9.80 10.66 -5.05
CA PRO A 147 10.28 12.00 -4.67
C PRO A 147 11.05 12.76 -5.77
N LEU A 148 11.20 12.23 -6.99
CA LEU A 148 12.13 12.77 -8.00
C LEU A 148 11.70 14.07 -8.70
N ASN A 149 10.72 14.80 -8.14
CA ASN A 149 10.45 16.18 -8.55
C ASN A 149 11.34 17.14 -7.74
N LEU A 150 12.59 17.30 -8.18
CA LEU A 150 13.41 18.50 -7.93
C LEU A 150 13.03 19.58 -8.96
#